data_AF-A0A383EEU4-F1
#
_entry.id   AF-A0A383EEU4-F1
#
_cell.length_a   1.000
_cell.length_b   1.000
_cell.length_c   1.000
_cell.angle_alpha   90.00
_cell.angle_beta   90.00
_cell.angle_gamma   90.00
#
_symmetry.space_group_name_H-M   'P 1'
#
loop_
_entity.id
_entity.type
_entity.pdbx_description
1 polymer ?
#
loop_
_entity_poly.entity_id
_entity_poly.type
_entity_poly.pdbx_seq_one_letter_code
_entity_poly.pdbx_strand_id
1 'polypeptide(L)'
;EGIKRIKIIDFNDSGEFINCKVSYCEEVLNKKEDLYPLAITALRRLEKLSTINRKISTEIINNLKLLKDPSQIADNIVSHLNISIQEKQQLFEILDVKKRISNVIEILDHEASIIGVEKRIRGRVRNQMEKTQREYYLNEQLKAIQKELGEIEEGKDEAGSLHKAILKAKMPKDVAKKCMSELKKLKSMSPMSAEATVVRNYLDWMIDLPWYKKNRIYNDLNKASKILDED
;
A
#
# COMPACT_ATOMS: atom_id res chain seq x y z
N GLU A 1 32.16 -24.37 -21.71
CA GLU A 1 30.90 -24.94 -22.22
C GLU A 1 30.67 -26.30 -21.57
N GLY A 2 29.43 -26.64 -21.22
CA GLY A 2 29.09 -27.97 -20.72
C GLY A 2 28.92 -28.95 -21.88
N ILE A 3 29.55 -30.13 -21.81
CA ILE A 3 29.53 -31.10 -22.91
C ILE A 3 28.50 -32.21 -22.64
N LYS A 4 28.59 -32.85 -21.49
CA LYS A 4 27.70 -33.96 -21.09
C LYS A 4 27.53 -34.02 -19.57
N ARG A 5 26.42 -34.63 -19.16
CA ARG A 5 26.17 -35.03 -17.78
C ARG A 5 27.04 -36.23 -17.42
N ILE A 6 27.64 -36.17 -16.23
CA ILE A 6 28.45 -37.24 -15.68
C ILE A 6 28.00 -37.53 -14.25
N LYS A 7 28.11 -38.78 -13.83
CA LYS A 7 27.93 -39.21 -12.46
C LYS A 7 29.30 -39.47 -11.84
N ILE A 8 29.58 -38.84 -10.71
CA ILE A 8 30.78 -39.11 -9.93
C ILE A 8 30.58 -40.46 -9.23
N ILE A 9 31.48 -41.41 -9.48
CA ILE A 9 31.48 -42.74 -8.86
C ILE A 9 32.34 -42.70 -7.59
N ASP A 10 33.49 -42.05 -7.69
CA ASP A 10 34.51 -42.03 -6.65
C ASP A 10 35.33 -40.75 -6.82
N PHE A 11 35.85 -40.20 -5.72
CA PHE A 11 36.70 -39.01 -5.75
C PHE A 11 37.86 -39.15 -4.76
N ASN A 12 39.03 -38.68 -5.18
CA ASN A 12 40.24 -38.63 -4.36
C ASN A 12 40.68 -37.17 -4.21
N ASP A 13 40.82 -36.73 -2.97
CA ASP A 13 41.26 -35.38 -2.62
C ASP A 13 42.70 -35.42 -2.12
N SER A 14 43.64 -35.19 -3.03
CA SER A 14 45.08 -35.20 -2.77
C SER A 14 45.66 -33.83 -2.43
N GLY A 15 44.81 -32.83 -2.11
CA GLY A 15 45.23 -31.51 -1.61
C GLY A 15 45.60 -30.46 -2.66
N GLU A 16 46.18 -30.85 -3.81
CA GLU A 16 46.44 -29.91 -4.92
C GLU A 16 45.25 -29.80 -5.90
N PHE A 17 44.55 -30.91 -6.12
CA PHE A 17 43.36 -31.00 -6.97
C PHE A 17 42.56 -32.26 -6.62
N ILE A 18 41.27 -32.23 -6.93
CA ILE A 18 40.35 -33.35 -6.73
C ILE A 18 40.30 -34.18 -8.01
N ASN A 19 40.65 -35.46 -7.92
CA ASN A 19 40.52 -36.41 -9.03
C ASN A 19 39.24 -37.24 -8.87
N CYS A 20 38.40 -37.27 -9.90
CA CYS A 20 37.14 -38.02 -9.87
C CYS A 20 37.12 -39.14 -10.91
N LYS A 21 36.65 -40.34 -10.51
CA LYS A 21 36.19 -41.36 -11.45
C LYS A 21 34.73 -41.07 -11.79
N VAL A 22 34.43 -40.99 -13.08
CA VAL A 22 33.13 -40.56 -13.57
C VAL A 22 32.57 -41.56 -14.57
N SER A 23 31.25 -41.72 -14.61
CA SER A 23 30.54 -42.37 -15.70
C SER A 23 29.71 -41.36 -16.48
N TYR A 24 29.60 -41.57 -17.79
CA TYR A 24 28.68 -40.78 -18.61
C TYR A 24 27.24 -41.15 -18.32
N CYS A 25 26.41 -40.14 -18.11
CA CYS A 25 24.96 -40.33 -18.03
C CYS A 25 24.39 -40.23 -19.45
N GLU A 26 23.68 -41.26 -19.90
CA GLU A 26 22.89 -41.18 -21.13
C GLU A 26 21.55 -40.52 -20.85
N GLU A 27 21.16 -39.59 -21.71
CA GLU A 27 19.87 -38.94 -21.62
C GLU A 27 18.77 -39.91 -22.08
N VAL A 28 17.71 -40.00 -21.30
CA VAL A 28 16.57 -40.84 -21.64
C VAL A 28 15.67 -40.05 -22.58
N LEU A 29 15.89 -40.26 -23.88
CA LEU A 29 15.06 -39.73 -24.96
C LEU A 29 14.19 -40.84 -25.52
N ASN A 30 12.87 -40.70 -25.35
CA ASN A 30 11.93 -41.56 -26.05
C ASN A 30 11.91 -41.15 -27.53
N LYS A 31 12.66 -41.84 -28.39
CA LYS A 31 12.79 -41.56 -29.83
C LYS A 31 11.46 -41.53 -30.60
N LYS A 32 10.36 -42.02 -30.01
CA LYS A 32 9.02 -42.01 -30.60
C LYS A 32 8.24 -40.71 -30.33
N GLU A 33 8.65 -39.90 -29.36
CA GLU A 33 7.98 -38.65 -29.02
C GLU A 33 8.83 -37.45 -29.47
N ASP A 34 8.23 -36.54 -30.24
CA ASP A 34 8.84 -35.25 -30.53
C ASP A 34 8.67 -34.31 -29.32
N LEU A 35 9.78 -34.03 -28.63
CA LEU A 35 9.82 -33.14 -27.47
C LEU A 35 10.03 -31.67 -27.84
N TYR A 36 10.30 -31.38 -29.11
CA TYR A 36 10.54 -30.01 -29.58
C TYR A 36 9.35 -29.06 -29.34
N PRO A 37 8.07 -29.45 -29.56
CA PRO A 37 6.92 -28.60 -29.24
C PRO A 37 6.82 -28.24 -27.75
N LEU A 38 7.22 -29.17 -26.87
CA LEU A 38 7.24 -28.94 -25.43
C LEU A 38 8.34 -27.95 -25.05
N ALA A 39 9.52 -28.09 -25.65
CA ALA A 39 10.63 -27.15 -25.45
C ALA A 39 10.28 -25.73 -25.95
N ILE A 40 9.62 -25.60 -27.11
CA ILE A 40 9.09 -24.31 -27.59
C ILE A 40 8.09 -23.72 -26.61
N THR A 41 7.24 -24.55 -25.98
CA THR A 41 6.28 -24.09 -24.98
C THR A 41 6.99 -23.48 -23.78
N ALA A 42 8.05 -24.14 -23.27
CA ALA A 42 8.90 -23.60 -22.21
C ALA A 42 9.55 -22.27 -22.63
N LEU A 43 10.05 -22.19 -23.87
CA LEU A 43 10.65 -20.96 -24.40
C LEU A 43 9.66 -19.80 -24.50
N ARG A 44 8.42 -20.06 -24.93
CA ARG A 44 7.33 -19.07 -24.95
C ARG A 44 6.95 -18.61 -23.53
N ARG A 45 7.01 -19.50 -22.54
CA ARG A 45 6.80 -19.14 -21.12
C ARG A 45 7.91 -18.21 -20.64
N LEU A 46 9.18 -18.54 -20.93
CA LEU A 46 10.32 -17.69 -20.61
C LEU A 46 10.21 -16.30 -21.28
N GLU A 47 9.80 -16.24 -22.55
CA GLU A 47 9.59 -14.98 -23.28
C GLU A 47 8.50 -14.12 -22.64
N LYS A 48 7.38 -14.72 -22.22
CA LYS A 48 6.37 -13.97 -21.45
C LYS A 48 6.95 -13.43 -20.15
N LEU A 49 7.76 -14.22 -19.46
CA LEU A 49 8.38 -13.86 -18.19
C LEU A 49 9.36 -12.68 -18.36
N SER A 50 10.16 -12.68 -19.43
CA SER A 50 11.12 -11.58 -19.72
C SER A 50 10.44 -10.24 -20.05
N THR A 51 9.25 -10.25 -20.68
CA THR A 51 8.51 -9.01 -20.92
C THR A 51 8.08 -8.31 -19.62
N ILE A 52 7.87 -9.08 -18.56
CA ILE A 52 7.48 -8.57 -17.24
C ILE A 52 8.73 -8.29 -16.39
N ASN A 53 9.75 -9.13 -16.52
CA ASN A 53 11.02 -9.05 -15.81
C ASN A 53 12.18 -8.78 -16.78
N ARG A 54 12.60 -7.51 -16.90
CA ARG A 54 13.66 -7.05 -17.81
C ARG A 54 15.07 -7.59 -17.49
N LYS A 55 15.21 -8.55 -16.57
CA LYS A 55 16.51 -9.17 -16.24
C LYS A 55 17.02 -10.08 -17.36
N ILE A 56 16.14 -10.64 -18.19
CA ILE A 56 16.52 -11.52 -19.31
C ILE A 56 16.51 -10.70 -20.60
N SER A 57 17.67 -10.61 -21.27
CA SER A 57 17.79 -9.91 -22.55
C SER A 57 17.02 -10.64 -23.66
N THR A 58 16.41 -9.88 -24.56
CA THR A 58 15.73 -10.40 -25.75
C THR A 58 16.70 -11.12 -26.70
N GLU A 59 17.98 -10.73 -26.71
CA GLU A 59 19.04 -11.40 -27.50
C GLU A 59 19.24 -12.84 -27.06
N ILE A 60 19.21 -13.10 -25.75
CA ILE A 60 19.34 -14.45 -25.20
C ILE A 60 18.19 -15.32 -25.69
N ILE A 61 16.95 -14.82 -25.60
CA ILE A 61 15.76 -15.55 -26.07
C ILE A 61 15.86 -15.87 -27.56
N ASN A 62 16.35 -14.94 -28.37
CA ASN A 62 16.54 -15.16 -29.80
C ASN A 62 17.60 -16.23 -30.07
N ASN A 63 18.70 -16.26 -29.32
CA ASN A 63 19.71 -17.32 -29.43
C ASN A 63 19.13 -18.69 -29.06
N LEU A 64 18.28 -18.76 -28.03
CA LEU A 64 17.61 -20.01 -27.63
C LEU A 64 16.61 -20.50 -28.69
N LYS A 65 15.98 -19.60 -29.46
CA LYS A 65 15.07 -19.96 -30.57
C LYS A 65 15.81 -20.65 -31.73
N LEU A 66 17.12 -20.43 -31.87
CA LEU A 66 17.94 -21.07 -32.92
C LEU A 66 18.30 -22.52 -32.59
N LEU A 67 18.22 -22.91 -31.32
CA LEU A 67 18.51 -24.27 -30.88
C LEU A 67 17.42 -25.24 -31.36
N LYS A 68 17.84 -26.42 -31.80
CA LYS A 68 16.93 -27.49 -32.25
C LYS A 68 16.82 -28.65 -31.25
N ASP A 69 17.80 -28.79 -30.36
CA ASP A 69 17.83 -29.86 -29.38
C ASP A 69 16.99 -29.49 -28.14
N PRO A 70 15.89 -30.22 -27.84
CA PRO A 70 15.06 -29.98 -26.66
C PRO A 70 15.84 -30.03 -25.34
N SER A 71 16.87 -30.87 -25.28
CA SER A 71 17.72 -31.05 -24.09
C SER A 71 18.52 -29.77 -23.81
N GLN A 72 19.18 -29.23 -24.83
CA GLN A 72 19.94 -27.98 -24.75
C GLN A 72 19.04 -26.78 -24.48
N ILE A 73 17.84 -26.73 -25.07
CA ILE A 73 16.89 -25.66 -24.79
C ILE A 73 16.54 -25.64 -23.30
N ALA A 74 16.20 -26.79 -22.72
CA ALA A 74 15.87 -26.88 -21.29
C ALA A 74 17.03 -26.39 -20.40
N ASP A 75 18.25 -26.85 -20.68
CA ASP A 75 19.42 -26.56 -19.86
C ASP A 75 19.82 -25.09 -19.92
N ASN A 76 19.75 -24.49 -21.11
CA ASN A 76 20.00 -23.07 -21.26
C ASN A 76 18.88 -22.21 -20.66
N ILE A 77 17.62 -22.66 -20.67
CA ILE A 77 16.56 -21.94 -19.94
C ILE A 77 16.90 -21.91 -18.45
N VAL A 78 17.28 -23.05 -17.86
CA VAL A 78 17.61 -23.17 -16.43
C VAL A 78 18.79 -22.28 -16.02
N SER A 79 19.79 -22.11 -16.89
CA SER A 79 20.95 -21.26 -16.59
C SER A 79 20.55 -19.80 -16.38
N HIS A 80 19.51 -19.34 -17.09
CA HIS A 80 18.97 -17.98 -16.99
C HIS A 80 17.86 -17.81 -15.94
N LEU A 81 17.40 -18.89 -15.31
CA LEU A 81 16.44 -18.82 -14.21
C LEU A 81 17.11 -18.41 -12.90
N ASN A 82 16.41 -17.55 -12.15
CA ASN A 82 16.83 -17.06 -10.84
C ASN A 82 16.31 -17.96 -9.71
N ILE A 83 16.64 -19.26 -9.79
CA ILE A 83 16.29 -20.29 -8.80
C ILE A 83 17.49 -20.66 -7.94
N SER A 84 17.23 -21.33 -6.82
CA SER A 84 18.28 -21.78 -5.90
C SER A 84 19.24 -22.78 -6.55
N ILE A 85 20.48 -22.86 -6.06
CA ILE A 85 21.47 -23.81 -6.58
C ILE A 85 20.99 -25.26 -6.41
N GLN A 86 20.25 -25.54 -5.34
CA GLN A 86 19.66 -26.84 -5.04
C GLN A 86 18.63 -27.23 -6.12
N GLU A 87 17.74 -26.32 -6.51
CA GLU A 87 16.77 -26.58 -7.58
C GLU A 87 17.45 -26.74 -8.94
N LYS A 88 18.50 -25.95 -9.23
CA LYS A 88 19.31 -26.14 -10.45
C LYS A 88 19.93 -27.53 -10.50
N GLN A 89 20.47 -28.00 -9.38
CA GLN A 89 21.04 -29.33 -9.27
C GLN A 89 19.98 -30.43 -9.44
N GLN A 90 18.82 -30.28 -8.81
CA GLN A 90 17.70 -31.22 -8.98
C GLN A 90 17.27 -31.35 -10.45
N LEU A 91 17.17 -30.22 -11.17
CA LEU A 91 16.86 -30.25 -12.60
C LEU A 91 17.99 -30.88 -13.42
N PHE A 92 19.25 -30.62 -13.06
CA PHE A 92 20.42 -31.16 -13.75
C PHE A 92 20.49 -32.68 -13.66
N GLU A 93 20.09 -33.26 -12.52
CA GLU A 93 20.08 -34.70 -12.25
C GLU A 93 18.96 -35.46 -12.98
N ILE A 94 17.96 -34.77 -13.53
CA ILE A 94 16.88 -35.39 -14.31
C ILE A 94 17.40 -35.78 -15.70
N LEU A 95 17.59 -37.09 -15.89
CA LEU A 95 18.03 -37.68 -17.16
C LEU A 95 16.92 -37.77 -18.21
N ASP A 96 15.66 -37.83 -17.79
CA ASP A 96 14.49 -37.84 -18.66
C ASP A 96 14.19 -36.41 -19.15
N VAL A 97 14.45 -36.17 -20.43
CA VAL A 97 14.34 -34.84 -21.04
C VAL A 97 12.90 -34.30 -20.96
N LYS A 98 11.88 -35.16 -21.10
CA LYS A 98 10.47 -34.76 -21.03
C LYS A 98 10.10 -34.29 -19.64
N LYS A 99 10.50 -35.05 -18.61
CA LYS A 99 10.30 -34.67 -17.21
C LYS A 99 11.04 -33.38 -16.88
N ARG A 100 12.28 -33.24 -17.37
CA ARG A 100 13.09 -32.04 -17.15
C ARG A 100 12.41 -30.80 -17.73
N ILE A 101 11.98 -30.84 -18.99
CA ILE A 101 11.27 -29.72 -19.61
C ILE A 101 9.95 -29.40 -18.86
N SER A 102 9.23 -30.43 -18.42
CA SER A 102 7.97 -30.24 -17.68
C SER A 102 8.21 -29.52 -16.35
N ASN A 103 9.22 -29.93 -15.57
CA ASN A 103 9.59 -29.25 -14.33
C ASN A 103 10.08 -27.81 -14.57
N VAL A 104 10.81 -27.57 -15.67
CA VAL A 104 11.21 -26.21 -16.06
C VAL A 104 9.98 -25.34 -16.33
N ILE A 105 8.95 -25.88 -16.99
CA ILE A 105 7.69 -25.16 -17.23
C ILE A 105 6.97 -24.85 -15.91
N GLU A 106 6.90 -25.79 -14.97
CA GLU A 106 6.28 -25.56 -13.66
C GLU A 106 6.98 -24.44 -12.89
N ILE A 107 8.31 -24.43 -12.88
CA ILE A 107 9.11 -23.38 -12.25
C ILE A 107 8.86 -22.03 -12.92
N LEU A 108 8.80 -21.99 -14.25
CA LEU A 108 8.48 -20.78 -15.01
C LEU A 108 7.09 -20.24 -14.68
N ASP A 109 6.09 -21.11 -14.55
CA ASP A 109 4.72 -20.72 -14.23
C ASP A 109 4.61 -20.21 -12.78
N HIS A 110 5.35 -20.83 -11.84
CA HIS A 110 5.45 -20.35 -10.46
C HIS A 110 6.10 -18.96 -10.38
N GLU A 111 7.24 -18.76 -11.05
CA GLU A 111 7.94 -17.48 -11.09
C GLU A 111 7.09 -16.39 -11.76
N ALA A 112 6.37 -16.72 -12.84
CA ALA A 112 5.43 -15.81 -13.48
C ALA A 112 4.29 -15.39 -12.54
N SER A 113 3.80 -16.30 -11.69
CA SER A 113 2.78 -16.01 -10.68
C SER A 113 3.30 -15.00 -9.64
N ILE A 114 4.50 -15.22 -9.11
CA ILE A 114 5.16 -14.32 -8.14
C ILE A 114 5.29 -12.92 -8.74
N ILE A 115 5.88 -12.80 -9.93
CA ILE A 115 6.09 -11.52 -10.60
C ILE A 115 4.75 -10.83 -10.91
N GLY A 116 3.72 -11.61 -11.27
CA GLY A 116 2.37 -11.11 -11.47
C GLY A 116 1.75 -10.50 -10.21
N VAL A 117 1.96 -11.12 -9.04
CA VAL A 117 1.55 -10.58 -7.74
C VAL A 117 2.32 -9.30 -7.42
N GLU A 118 3.64 -9.28 -7.59
CA GLU A 118 4.47 -8.09 -7.34
C GLU A 118 4.03 -6.90 -8.21
N LYS A 119 3.75 -7.13 -9.50
CA LYS A 119 3.26 -6.09 -10.41
C LYS A 119 1.92 -5.51 -9.96
N ARG A 120 1.00 -6.36 -9.49
CA ARG A 120 -0.30 -5.90 -8.94
C ARG A 120 -0.12 -5.07 -7.67
N ILE A 121 0.79 -5.49 -6.77
CA ILE A 121 1.11 -4.73 -5.55
C ILE A 121 1.70 -3.37 -5.92
N ARG A 122 2.70 -3.35 -6.81
CA ARG A 122 3.34 -2.12 -7.29
C ARG A 122 2.34 -1.15 -7.93
N GLY A 123 1.40 -1.67 -8.72
CA GLY A 123 0.32 -0.87 -9.31
C GLY A 123 -0.60 -0.24 -8.25
N ARG A 124 -1.01 -1.01 -7.23
CA ARG A 124 -1.82 -0.48 -6.12
C ARG A 124 -1.08 0.60 -5.34
N VAL A 125 0.19 0.38 -5.01
CA VAL A 125 1.03 1.37 -4.31
C VAL A 125 1.15 2.65 -5.13
N ARG A 126 1.43 2.54 -6.43
CA ARG A 126 1.53 3.70 -7.33
C ARG A 126 0.22 4.50 -7.37
N ASN A 127 -0.92 3.84 -7.57
CA ASN A 127 -2.22 4.52 -7.62
C ASN A 127 -2.55 5.21 -6.30
N GLN A 128 -2.23 4.58 -5.18
CA GLN A 128 -2.42 5.18 -3.86
C GLN A 128 -1.52 6.41 -3.67
N MET A 129 -0.25 6.34 -4.06
CA MET A 129 0.68 7.47 -4.00
C MET A 129 0.21 8.64 -4.86
N GLU A 130 -0.22 8.38 -6.11
CA GLU A 130 -0.74 9.41 -7.01
C GLU A 130 -2.01 10.07 -6.44
N LYS A 131 -2.90 9.29 -5.80
CA LYS A 131 -4.08 9.83 -5.10
C LYS A 131 -3.67 10.74 -3.94
N THR A 132 -2.78 10.29 -3.06
CA THR A 132 -2.30 11.08 -1.92
C THR A 132 -1.59 12.36 -2.37
N GLN A 133 -0.75 12.29 -3.40
CA GLN A 133 -0.08 13.48 -3.96
C GLN A 133 -1.08 14.47 -4.54
N ARG A 134 -2.10 13.98 -5.27
CA ARG A 134 -3.16 14.82 -5.82
C ARG A 134 -3.97 15.51 -4.71
N GLU A 135 -4.38 14.76 -3.69
CA GLU A 135 -5.10 15.31 -2.53
C GLU A 135 -4.26 16.36 -1.79
N TYR A 136 -2.96 16.08 -1.57
CA TYR A 136 -2.04 17.04 -0.97
C TYR A 136 -1.95 18.33 -1.80
N TYR A 137 -1.76 18.22 -3.11
CA TYR A 137 -1.66 19.36 -4.01
C TYR A 137 -2.95 20.20 -4.03
N LEU A 138 -4.11 19.55 -4.12
CA LEU A 138 -5.41 20.23 -4.09
C LEU A 138 -5.66 20.95 -2.76
N ASN A 139 -5.28 20.35 -1.63
CA ASN A 139 -5.42 21.00 -0.33
C ASN A 139 -4.51 22.23 -0.19
N GLU A 140 -3.28 22.17 -0.70
CA GLU A 140 -2.40 23.35 -0.73
C GLU A 140 -2.94 24.45 -1.64
N GLN A 141 -3.54 24.10 -2.79
CA GLN A 141 -4.24 25.07 -3.64
C GLN A 141 -5.42 25.72 -2.92
N LEU A 142 -6.25 24.93 -2.22
CA LEU A 142 -7.38 25.47 -1.45
C LEU A 142 -6.92 26.44 -0.36
N LYS A 143 -5.84 26.11 0.37
CA LYS A 143 -5.27 27.02 1.37
C LYS A 143 -4.76 28.32 0.76
N ALA A 144 -4.13 28.24 -0.42
CA ALA A 144 -3.68 29.42 -1.14
C ALA A 144 -4.86 30.28 -1.58
N ILE A 145 -5.91 29.68 -2.15
CA ILE A 145 -7.14 30.38 -2.57
C ILE A 145 -7.84 31.04 -1.36
N GLN A 146 -7.98 30.34 -0.24
CA GLN A 146 -8.56 30.90 1.00
C GLN A 146 -7.76 32.09 1.53
N LYS A 147 -6.43 32.06 1.36
CA LYS A 147 -5.55 33.18 1.72
C LYS A 147 -5.76 34.38 0.79
N GLU A 148 -5.91 34.16 -0.50
CA GLU A 148 -6.18 35.21 -1.51
C GLU A 148 -7.59 35.79 -1.39
N LEU A 149 -8.59 34.97 -1.04
CA LEU A 149 -9.98 35.41 -0.81
C LEU A 149 -10.19 36.17 0.50
N GLY A 150 -9.16 36.27 1.36
CA GLY A 150 -9.26 36.97 2.65
C GLY A 150 -10.02 36.21 3.75
N GLU A 151 -10.52 35.00 3.50
CA GLU A 151 -11.33 34.22 4.46
C GLU A 151 -10.52 33.70 5.67
N ILE A 152 -9.20 33.86 5.68
CA ILE A 152 -8.36 33.50 6.83
C ILE A 152 -8.54 34.47 8.02
N GLU A 153 -9.08 35.67 7.82
CA GLU A 153 -9.36 36.58 8.96
C GLU A 153 -10.69 36.28 9.67
N GLU A 154 -11.78 35.90 8.99
CA GLU A 154 -13.08 35.73 9.69
C GLU A 154 -13.33 34.33 10.27
N GLY A 155 -12.97 33.24 9.56
CA GLY A 155 -13.29 31.88 10.01
C GLY A 155 -12.43 31.38 11.19
N LYS A 156 -11.21 31.90 11.36
CA LYS A 156 -10.35 31.60 12.51
C LYS A 156 -10.61 32.53 13.70
N ASP A 157 -11.08 33.75 13.48
CA ASP A 157 -11.38 34.69 14.56
C ASP A 157 -12.77 34.49 15.16
N GLU A 158 -13.69 33.76 14.53
CA GLU A 158 -14.97 33.40 15.17
C GLU A 158 -14.76 32.60 16.47
N ALA A 159 -13.88 31.58 16.44
CA ALA A 159 -13.58 30.83 17.64
C ALA A 159 -12.76 31.63 18.67
N GLY A 160 -12.03 32.65 18.22
CA GLY A 160 -11.29 33.60 19.07
C GLY A 160 -12.20 34.63 19.75
N SER A 161 -13.13 35.20 19.00
CA SER A 161 -14.15 36.13 19.47
C SER A 161 -15.11 35.46 20.45
N LEU A 162 -15.55 34.23 20.16
CA LEU A 162 -16.30 33.38 21.09
C LEU A 162 -15.57 33.14 22.40
N HIS A 163 -14.26 32.82 22.33
CA HIS A 163 -13.46 32.62 23.54
C HIS A 163 -13.42 33.87 24.41
N LYS A 164 -13.21 35.05 23.80
CA LYS A 164 -13.23 36.34 24.50
C LYS A 164 -14.61 36.64 25.08
N ALA A 165 -15.68 36.35 24.36
CA ALA A 165 -17.06 36.58 24.79
C ALA A 165 -17.44 35.71 26.00
N ILE A 166 -17.06 34.42 26.01
CA ILE A 166 -17.27 33.51 27.15
C ILE A 166 -16.59 34.04 28.42
N LEU A 167 -15.36 34.55 28.30
CA LEU A 167 -14.64 35.14 29.43
C LEU A 167 -15.29 36.45 29.92
N LYS A 168 -15.78 37.28 28.99
CA LYS A 168 -16.46 38.55 29.30
C LYS A 168 -17.82 38.36 29.97
N ALA A 169 -18.52 37.26 29.69
CA ALA A 169 -19.83 36.96 30.27
C ALA A 169 -19.80 36.69 31.79
N LYS A 170 -18.62 36.49 32.39
CA LYS A 170 -18.42 36.26 33.84
C LYS A 170 -19.31 35.13 34.40
N MET A 171 -19.38 34.03 33.67
CA MET A 171 -20.18 32.85 34.05
C MET A 171 -19.60 32.16 35.31
N PRO A 172 -20.42 31.42 36.08
CA PRO A 172 -19.93 30.51 37.11
C PRO A 172 -18.93 29.49 36.55
N LYS A 173 -18.01 29.01 37.39
CA LYS A 173 -16.88 28.14 36.97
C LYS A 173 -17.33 26.91 36.20
N ASP A 174 -18.37 26.22 36.66
CA ASP A 174 -18.86 24.99 36.04
C ASP A 174 -19.46 25.24 34.65
N VAL A 175 -20.14 26.37 34.50
CA VAL A 175 -20.75 26.80 33.24
C VAL A 175 -19.68 27.21 32.23
N ALA A 176 -18.72 28.04 32.65
CA ALA A 176 -17.60 28.45 31.80
C ALA A 176 -16.79 27.23 31.31
N LYS A 177 -16.55 26.25 32.18
CA LYS A 177 -15.86 25.00 31.82
C LYS A 177 -16.62 24.22 30.74
N LYS A 178 -17.95 24.16 30.82
CA LYS A 178 -18.79 23.48 29.83
C LYS A 178 -18.78 24.24 28.49
N CYS A 179 -18.93 25.56 28.49
CA CYS A 179 -18.84 26.38 27.27
C CYS A 179 -17.47 26.26 26.59
N MET A 180 -16.38 26.20 27.37
CA MET A 180 -15.02 25.98 26.85
C MET A 180 -14.82 24.61 26.20
N SER A 181 -15.46 23.57 26.75
CA SER A 181 -15.46 22.23 26.16
C SER A 181 -16.20 22.20 24.83
N GLU A 182 -17.40 22.81 24.77
CA GLU A 182 -18.19 22.89 23.53
C GLU A 182 -17.49 23.77 22.47
N LEU A 183 -16.83 24.86 22.86
CA LEU A 183 -15.99 25.65 21.94
C LEU A 183 -14.84 24.83 21.34
N LYS A 184 -14.22 23.94 22.13
CA LYS A 184 -13.16 23.05 21.64
C LYS A 184 -13.71 22.04 20.61
N LYS A 185 -14.92 21.53 20.83
CA LYS A 185 -15.60 20.66 19.85
C LYS A 185 -15.94 21.42 18.57
N LEU A 186 -16.46 22.64 18.68
CA LEU A 186 -16.80 23.50 17.54
C LEU A 186 -15.57 23.73 16.64
N LYS A 187 -14.38 23.96 17.23
CA LYS A 187 -13.12 24.11 16.48
C LYS A 187 -12.71 22.88 15.66
N SER A 188 -13.13 21.68 16.07
CA SER A 188 -12.82 20.43 15.38
C SER A 188 -13.88 20.00 14.37
N MET A 189 -15.04 20.65 14.37
CA MET A 189 -16.15 20.37 13.45
C MET A 189 -16.00 21.20 12.17
N SER A 190 -16.53 20.69 11.06
CA SER A 190 -16.67 21.49 9.84
C SER A 190 -17.71 22.60 10.08
N PRO A 191 -17.41 23.88 9.77
CA PRO A 191 -18.34 25.00 10.00
C PRO A 191 -19.64 24.89 9.20
N MET A 192 -19.67 24.06 8.14
CA MET A 192 -20.88 23.79 7.35
C MET A 192 -21.72 22.62 7.88
N SER A 193 -21.33 21.99 9.00
CA SER A 193 -22.10 20.89 9.59
C SER A 193 -23.31 21.41 10.35
N ALA A 194 -24.46 20.75 10.20
CA ALA A 194 -25.65 21.02 11.02
C ALA A 194 -25.37 20.92 12.53
N GLU A 195 -24.44 20.06 12.95
CA GLU A 195 -24.02 19.94 14.35
C GLU A 195 -23.27 21.18 14.83
N ALA A 196 -22.45 21.79 13.96
CA ALA A 196 -21.71 23.01 14.29
C ALA A 196 -22.66 24.18 14.55
N THR A 197 -23.74 24.31 13.76
CA THR A 197 -24.78 25.33 13.95
C THR A 197 -25.47 25.18 15.31
N VAL A 198 -25.78 23.96 15.74
CA VAL A 198 -26.42 23.71 17.05
C VAL A 198 -25.50 24.11 18.20
N VAL A 199 -24.22 23.71 18.14
CA VAL A 199 -23.22 24.06 19.16
C VAL A 199 -22.97 25.57 19.19
N ARG A 200 -22.97 26.22 18.02
CA ARG A 200 -22.82 27.67 17.91
C ARG A 200 -23.96 28.42 18.60
N ASN A 201 -25.20 28.07 18.28
CA ASN A 201 -26.39 28.67 18.88
C ASN A 201 -26.43 28.48 20.40
N TYR A 202 -26.03 27.31 20.90
CA TYR A 202 -25.89 27.07 22.33
C TYR A 202 -24.87 28.01 22.98
N LEU A 203 -23.69 28.19 22.36
CA LEU A 203 -22.67 29.09 22.90
C LEU A 203 -23.16 30.55 22.92
N ASP A 204 -23.88 31.01 21.89
CA ASP A 204 -24.45 32.35 21.85
C ASP A 204 -25.47 32.58 22.97
N TRP A 205 -26.41 31.65 23.18
CA TRP A 205 -27.36 31.74 24.29
C TRP A 205 -26.68 31.82 25.66
N MET A 206 -25.60 31.05 25.84
CA MET A 206 -24.86 31.06 27.09
C MET A 206 -24.13 32.38 27.32
N ILE A 207 -23.65 33.03 26.26
CA ILE A 207 -22.98 34.34 26.32
C ILE A 207 -23.98 35.47 26.60
N ASP A 208 -25.16 35.42 25.98
CA ASP A 208 -26.19 36.46 26.11
C ASP A 208 -26.91 36.47 27.46
N LEU A 209 -26.84 35.36 28.20
CA LEU A 209 -27.42 35.27 29.54
C LEU A 209 -26.75 36.25 30.54
N PRO A 210 -27.53 37.04 31.30
CA PRO A 210 -26.98 38.04 32.20
C PRO A 210 -26.51 37.44 33.54
N TRP A 211 -25.44 36.63 33.53
CA TRP A 211 -24.91 35.90 34.70
C TRP A 211 -24.57 36.77 35.92
N TYR A 212 -24.25 38.05 35.70
CA TYR A 212 -23.82 38.97 36.76
C TYR A 212 -24.91 39.99 37.17
N LYS A 213 -25.97 40.19 36.38
CA LYS A 213 -27.03 41.16 36.73
C LYS A 213 -28.13 40.46 37.53
N LYS A 214 -28.06 40.57 38.86
CA LYS A 214 -29.21 40.29 39.72
C LYS A 214 -30.13 41.52 39.73
N ASN A 215 -31.37 41.35 39.29
CA ASN A 215 -32.38 42.39 39.44
C ASN A 215 -32.71 42.54 40.94
N ARG A 216 -32.95 43.76 41.43
CA ARG A 216 -33.46 43.96 42.79
C ARG A 216 -34.91 43.50 42.83
N ILE A 217 -35.13 42.29 43.30
CA ILE A 217 -36.49 41.81 43.56
C ILE A 217 -36.98 42.52 44.82
N TYR A 218 -38.02 43.34 44.70
CA TYR A 218 -38.74 43.90 45.85
C TYR A 218 -39.63 42.80 46.45
N ASN A 219 -39.06 41.99 47.35
CA ASN A 219 -39.82 41.01 48.13
C ASN A 219 -40.50 41.69 49.33
N ASP A 220 -41.42 42.62 49.06
CA ASP A 220 -42.27 43.19 50.11
C ASP A 220 -43.64 42.50 50.04
N LEU A 221 -43.80 41.44 50.84
CA LEU A 221 -45.02 40.66 50.95
C LEU A 221 -46.24 41.53 51.30
N ASN A 222 -46.05 42.59 52.09
CA ASN A 222 -47.13 43.50 52.46
C ASN A 222 -47.58 44.38 51.29
N LYS A 223 -46.64 44.82 50.44
CA LYS A 223 -46.98 45.49 49.18
C LYS A 223 -47.64 44.56 48.18
N ALA A 224 -47.15 43.32 48.08
CA ALA A 224 -47.75 42.32 47.19
C ALA A 224 -49.19 41.99 47.59
N SER A 225 -49.47 41.86 48.90
CA SER A 225 -50.84 41.68 49.42
C SER A 225 -51.72 42.89 49.13
N LYS A 226 -51.22 44.11 49.37
CA LYS A 226 -52.01 45.33 49.09
C LYS A 226 -52.36 45.50 47.62
N ILE A 227 -51.43 45.23 46.71
CA ILE A 227 -51.70 45.31 45.26
C ILE A 227 -52.71 44.23 44.84
N LEU A 228 -52.65 43.04 45.45
CA LEU A 228 -53.63 41.97 45.21
C LEU A 228 -55.02 42.30 45.79
N ASP A 229 -55.09 42.99 46.92
CA ASP A 229 -56.35 43.40 47.56
C ASP A 229 -56.97 44.64 46.89
N GLU A 230 -56.21 45.39 46.07
CA GLU A 230 -56.67 46.55 45.28
C GLU A 230 -57.07 46.20 43.84
N ASP A 231 -56.70 45.03 43.32
CA ASP A 231 -57.15 44.44 42.03
C ASP A 231 -58.43 43.60 42.20
#